data_AF-A0A7C1B5W4-F1
#
_entry.id   AF-A0A7C1B5W4-F1
#
_cell.length_a   1.000
_cell.length_b   1.000
_cell.length_c   1.000
_cell.angle_alpha   90.00
_cell.angle_beta   90.00
_cell.angle_gamma   90.00
#
_symmetry.space_group_name_H-M   'P 1'
#
loop_
_entity.id
_entity.type
_entity.pdbx_description
1 polymer ?
#
loop_
_entity_poly.entity_id
_entity_poly.type
_entity_poly.pdbx_seq_one_letter_code
_entity_poly.pdbx_strand_id
1 'polypeptide(L)'
;MAKHDTIRALVKRGVSEELAERVADAGLTLGALKALTPSELAERISISAEEAEEILALVGSKPKREVTPEEDTSLEAKVARLKVPQSVKDELIAKLSKLDLSKRQIDKVLKRVEEEYERVRIDPCEAVGIVAAQSIGEPGTQMTMRTFH
;
A
#
# COMPACT_ATOMS: atom_id res chain seq x y z
N MET A 1 -6.97 22.03 -37.64
CA MET A 1 -8.30 21.64 -37.09
C MET A 1 -8.20 21.15 -35.64
N ALA A 2 -7.34 20.18 -35.29
CA ALA A 2 -7.30 19.58 -33.95
C ALA A 2 -6.88 20.52 -32.77
N LYS A 3 -6.10 21.57 -33.02
CA LYS A 3 -5.61 22.48 -31.96
C LYS A 3 -6.74 23.27 -31.29
N HIS A 4 -7.60 23.91 -32.10
CA HIS A 4 -8.67 24.78 -31.60
C HIS A 4 -9.77 23.99 -30.86
N ASP A 5 -10.04 22.75 -31.27
CA ASP A 5 -11.01 21.88 -30.59
C ASP A 5 -10.53 21.46 -29.19
N THR A 6 -9.22 21.23 -29.05
CA THR A 6 -8.60 20.87 -27.77
C THR A 6 -8.61 22.07 -26.81
N ILE A 7 -8.26 23.26 -27.28
CA ILE A 7 -8.30 24.51 -26.49
C ILE A 7 -9.72 24.76 -25.97
N ARG A 8 -10.71 24.75 -26.86
CA ARG A 8 -12.12 25.00 -26.50
C ARG A 8 -12.64 23.98 -25.48
N ALA A 9 -12.19 22.72 -25.59
CA ALA A 9 -12.60 21.66 -24.68
C ALA A 9 -11.88 21.71 -23.32
N LEU A 10 -10.70 22.31 -23.22
CA LEU A 10 -9.99 22.57 -21.97
C LEU A 10 -10.57 23.80 -21.26
N VAL A 11 -10.81 24.88 -22.00
CA VAL A 11 -11.44 26.10 -21.48
C VAL A 11 -12.85 25.81 -20.94
N LYS A 12 -13.65 24.99 -21.65
CA LYS A 12 -14.97 24.55 -21.16
C LYS A 12 -14.92 23.74 -19.86
N ARG A 13 -13.77 23.15 -19.54
CA ARG A 13 -13.52 22.40 -18.30
C ARG A 13 -12.93 23.25 -17.17
N GLY A 14 -12.70 24.54 -17.41
CA GLY A 14 -12.19 25.48 -16.41
C GLY A 14 -10.68 25.69 -16.42
N VAL A 15 -9.96 25.14 -17.40
CA VAL A 15 -8.51 25.41 -17.57
C VAL A 15 -8.33 26.81 -18.16
N SER A 16 -7.35 27.57 -17.67
CA SER A 16 -7.05 28.90 -18.20
C SER A 16 -6.66 28.85 -19.69
N GLU A 17 -6.99 29.91 -20.43
CA GLU A 17 -6.76 29.97 -21.88
C GLU A 17 -5.26 29.84 -22.23
N GLU A 18 -4.39 30.42 -21.40
CA GLU A 18 -2.93 30.32 -21.53
C GLU A 18 -2.41 28.89 -21.35
N LEU A 19 -2.94 28.14 -20.37
CA LEU A 19 -2.56 26.74 -20.14
C LEU A 19 -3.11 25.83 -21.25
N ALA A 20 -4.33 26.10 -21.72
CA ALA A 20 -4.95 25.34 -22.81
C ALA A 20 -4.18 25.49 -24.13
N GLU A 21 -3.64 26.69 -24.42
CA GLU A 21 -2.77 26.93 -25.57
C GLU A 21 -1.45 26.16 -25.46
N ARG A 22 -0.78 26.22 -24.30
CA ARG A 22 0.48 25.47 -24.06
C ARG A 22 0.30 23.96 -24.23
N VAL A 23 -0.81 23.41 -23.74
CA VAL A 23 -1.15 21.98 -23.92
C VAL A 23 -1.41 21.64 -25.39
N ALA A 24 -2.10 22.52 -26.13
CA ALA A 24 -2.42 22.30 -27.54
C ALA A 24 -1.20 22.47 -28.46
N ASP A 25 -0.25 23.33 -28.09
CA ASP A 25 1.02 23.50 -28.80
C ASP A 25 1.99 22.33 -28.57
N ALA A 26 1.94 21.70 -27.41
CA ALA A 26 2.58 20.42 -27.15
C ALA A 26 1.95 19.24 -27.93
N GLY A 27 0.87 19.47 -28.68
CA GLY A 27 0.21 18.46 -29.52
C GLY A 27 -0.56 17.39 -28.73
N LEU A 28 -0.85 17.64 -27.45
CA LEU A 28 -1.56 16.71 -26.58
C LEU A 28 -3.08 16.81 -26.82
N THR A 29 -3.71 15.66 -27.07
CA THR A 29 -5.17 15.57 -27.17
C THR A 29 -5.79 15.21 -25.82
N LEU A 30 -7.10 15.46 -25.64
CA LEU A 30 -7.83 15.08 -24.42
C LEU A 30 -7.69 13.60 -24.03
N GLY A 31 -7.52 12.72 -25.02
CA GLY A 31 -7.28 11.29 -24.80
C GLY A 31 -5.90 11.01 -24.22
N ALA A 32 -4.87 11.72 -24.70
CA ALA A 32 -3.52 11.63 -24.18
C ALA A 32 -3.45 12.15 -22.74
N LEU A 33 -4.09 13.29 -22.45
CA LEU A 33 -4.11 13.89 -21.10
C LEU A 33 -4.68 12.96 -20.03
N LYS A 34 -5.63 12.08 -20.38
CA LYS A 34 -6.17 11.08 -19.43
C LYS A 34 -5.20 9.94 -19.10
N ALA A 35 -4.24 9.67 -19.99
CA ALA A 35 -3.28 8.57 -19.85
C ALA A 35 -1.95 9.01 -19.21
N LEU A 36 -1.67 10.31 -19.22
CA LEU A 36 -0.44 10.92 -18.70
C LEU A 36 -0.49 11.11 -17.18
N THR A 37 0.65 10.91 -16.53
CA THR A 37 0.84 11.21 -15.10
C THR A 37 1.10 12.72 -14.89
N PRO A 38 0.87 13.26 -13.67
CA PRO A 38 1.15 14.67 -13.36
C PRO A 38 2.59 15.08 -13.69
N SER A 39 3.55 14.20 -13.38
CA SER A 39 4.97 14.44 -13.63
C SER A 39 5.32 14.44 -15.13
N GLU A 40 4.79 13.50 -15.91
CA GLU A 40 5.02 13.44 -17.36
C GLU A 40 4.38 14.64 -18.10
N LEU A 41 3.27 15.16 -17.57
CA LEU A 41 2.62 16.34 -18.11
C LEU A 41 3.44 17.61 -17.81
N ALA A 42 3.96 17.73 -16.58
CA ALA A 42 4.82 18.83 -16.18
C ALA A 42 6.10 18.90 -17.03
N GLU A 43 6.75 17.76 -17.29
CA GLU A 43 7.95 17.70 -18.14
C GLU A 43 7.66 18.07 -19.61
N ARG A 44 6.56 17.58 -20.18
CA ARG A 44 6.24 17.83 -21.60
C ARG A 44 5.82 19.24 -21.90
N ILE A 45 5.20 19.93 -20.95
CA ILE A 45 4.67 21.28 -21.14
C ILE A 45 5.56 22.32 -20.44
N SER A 46 6.62 21.90 -19.74
CA SER A 46 7.53 22.78 -18.99
C SER A 46 6.77 23.68 -18.01
N ILE A 47 5.89 23.04 -17.24
CA ILE A 47 4.91 23.67 -16.35
C ILE A 47 5.17 23.21 -14.90
N SER A 48 4.75 24.00 -13.90
CA SER A 48 4.87 23.61 -12.49
C SER A 48 4.02 22.36 -12.17
N ALA A 49 4.44 21.56 -11.18
CA ALA A 49 3.68 20.38 -10.78
C ALA A 49 2.24 20.71 -10.35
N GLU A 50 2.02 21.90 -9.79
CA GLU A 50 0.71 22.38 -9.34
C GLU A 50 -0.24 22.65 -10.52
N GLU A 51 0.26 23.28 -11.58
CA GLU A 51 -0.51 23.58 -12.80
C GLU A 51 -0.85 22.30 -13.57
N ALA A 52 0.03 21.29 -13.56
CA ALA A 52 -0.23 19.98 -14.16
C ALA A 52 -1.32 19.19 -13.41
N GLU A 53 -1.32 19.25 -12.07
CA GLU A 53 -2.37 18.67 -11.24
C GLU A 53 -3.73 19.34 -11.48
N GLU A 54 -3.76 20.66 -11.59
CA GLU A 54 -4.98 21.43 -11.85
C GLU A 54 -5.61 21.03 -13.20
N ILE A 55 -4.80 20.90 -14.26
CA ILE A 55 -5.27 20.44 -15.56
C ILE A 55 -5.85 19.02 -15.48
N LEU A 56 -5.16 18.10 -14.80
CA LEU A 56 -5.61 16.71 -14.69
C LEU A 56 -6.88 16.56 -13.83
N ALA A 57 -7.00 17.36 -12.77
CA ALA A 57 -8.20 17.42 -11.92
C ALA A 57 -9.42 17.91 -12.71
N LEU A 58 -9.26 18.97 -13.51
CA LEU A 58 -10.33 19.57 -14.31
C LEU A 58 -10.71 18.71 -15.53
N VAL A 59 -9.78 17.94 -16.10
CA VAL A 59 -10.03 17.00 -17.21
C VAL A 59 -10.81 15.75 -16.75
N GLY A 60 -10.99 15.57 -15.44
CA GLY A 60 -11.77 14.48 -14.85
C GLY A 60 -11.02 13.14 -14.86
N SER A 61 -9.69 13.18 -14.99
CA SER A 61 -8.88 12.01 -14.67
C SER A 61 -8.72 12.01 -13.15
N LYS A 62 -9.27 11.00 -12.47
CA LYS A 62 -8.96 10.81 -11.04
C LYS A 62 -7.43 10.80 -10.92
N PRO A 63 -6.83 11.59 -10.02
CA PRO A 63 -5.38 11.54 -9.82
C PRO A 63 -5.05 10.09 -9.52
N LYS A 64 -4.28 9.45 -10.42
CA LYS A 64 -3.61 8.21 -10.10
C LYS A 64 -2.59 8.64 -9.07
N ARG A 65 -2.98 8.54 -7.79
CA ARG A 65 -2.20 8.87 -6.60
C ARG A 65 -0.74 8.63 -6.92
N GLU A 66 0.06 9.68 -6.84
CA GLU A 66 1.51 9.58 -6.83
C GLU A 66 1.86 8.60 -5.71
N VAL A 67 2.12 7.35 -6.11
CA VAL A 67 2.85 6.44 -5.26
C VAL A 67 4.28 6.87 -5.51
N THR A 68 4.83 7.57 -4.51
CA THR A 68 6.25 7.95 -4.45
C THR A 68 7.11 6.90 -5.14
N PRO A 69 7.88 7.27 -6.17
CA PRO A 69 8.84 6.38 -6.78
C PRO A 69 9.94 6.15 -5.74
N GLU A 70 9.89 5.00 -5.08
CA GLU A 70 11.02 4.14 -4.66
C GLU A 70 10.58 3.16 -3.54
N GLU A 71 10.78 1.86 -3.79
CA GLU A 71 10.85 0.75 -2.82
C GLU A 71 9.60 -0.04 -2.37
N ASP A 72 8.60 -0.30 -3.25
CA ASP A 72 7.52 -1.27 -2.98
C ASP A 72 7.69 -2.66 -3.64
N THR A 73 8.91 -3.01 -4.06
CA THR A 73 9.18 -4.24 -4.84
C THR A 73 9.80 -5.40 -4.05
N SER A 74 10.42 -5.16 -2.88
CA SER A 74 11.03 -6.23 -2.10
C SER A 74 10.05 -6.82 -1.08
N LEU A 75 10.02 -8.16 -1.00
CA LEU A 75 9.27 -8.91 0.02
C LEU A 75 9.62 -8.43 1.44
N GLU A 76 10.87 -8.04 1.64
CA GLU A 76 11.41 -7.57 2.91
C GLU A 76 10.78 -6.23 3.33
N ALA A 77 10.58 -5.30 2.39
CA ALA A 77 9.92 -4.02 2.67
C ALA A 77 8.45 -4.23 3.08
N LYS A 78 7.76 -5.17 2.42
CA LYS A 78 6.39 -5.54 2.80
C LYS A 78 6.35 -6.18 4.18
N VAL A 79 7.27 -7.09 4.49
CA VAL A 79 7.35 -7.77 5.79
C VAL A 79 7.76 -6.80 6.92
N ALA A 80 8.63 -5.83 6.62
CA ALA A 80 9.09 -4.84 7.59
C ALA A 80 7.95 -3.99 8.15
N ARG A 81 6.94 -3.66 7.32
CA ARG A 81 5.76 -2.86 7.70
C ARG A 81 4.81 -3.57 8.66
N LEU A 82 4.86 -4.90 8.81
CA LEU A 82 3.94 -5.60 9.71
C LEU A 82 4.22 -5.29 11.19
N LYS A 83 3.14 -5.17 11.97
CA LYS A 83 3.18 -4.99 13.44
C LYS A 83 3.37 -6.31 14.19
N VAL A 84 4.30 -7.14 13.73
CA VAL A 84 4.63 -8.43 14.35
C VAL A 84 6.08 -8.44 14.88
N PRO A 85 6.42 -9.30 15.85
CA PRO A 85 7.78 -9.43 16.37
C PRO A 85 8.81 -9.78 15.27
N GLN A 86 10.07 -9.37 15.47
CA GLN A 86 11.16 -9.61 14.51
C GLN A 86 11.36 -11.09 14.20
N SER A 87 11.30 -11.97 15.20
CA SER A 87 11.43 -13.41 14.99
C SER A 87 10.40 -13.98 14.01
N VAL A 88 9.18 -13.44 14.02
CA VAL A 88 8.11 -13.84 13.09
C VAL A 88 8.41 -13.31 11.68
N LYS A 89 8.94 -12.09 11.57
CA LYS A 89 9.35 -11.50 10.27
C LYS A 89 10.43 -12.35 9.60
N ASP A 90 11.45 -12.73 10.35
CA ASP A 90 12.58 -13.51 9.84
C ASP A 90 12.12 -14.89 9.37
N GLU A 91 11.25 -15.55 10.15
CA GLU A 91 10.64 -16.81 9.75
C GLU A 91 9.79 -16.70 8.49
N LEU A 92 9.01 -15.62 8.36
CA LEU A 92 8.19 -15.38 7.17
C LEU A 92 9.06 -15.21 5.93
N ILE A 93 10.16 -14.46 6.01
CA ILE A 93 11.09 -14.29 4.89
C ILE A 93 11.73 -15.63 4.52
N ALA A 94 12.16 -16.41 5.51
CA ALA A 94 12.77 -17.72 5.28
C ALA A 94 11.79 -18.76 4.67
N LYS A 95 10.51 -18.69 5.01
CA LYS A 95 9.47 -19.60 4.47
C LYS A 95 8.96 -19.14 3.10
N LEU A 96 8.73 -17.84 2.93
CA LEU A 96 8.24 -17.28 1.67
C LEU A 96 9.29 -17.31 0.56
N SER A 97 10.58 -17.20 0.89
CA SER A 97 11.67 -17.35 -0.10
C SER A 97 11.81 -18.77 -0.65
N LYS A 98 11.35 -19.79 0.09
CA LYS A 98 11.35 -21.19 -0.34
C LYS A 98 10.11 -21.59 -1.13
N LEU A 99 9.09 -20.74 -1.15
CA LEU A 99 7.80 -21.03 -1.78
C LEU A 99 7.61 -20.11 -2.98
N ASP A 100 7.50 -20.67 -4.18
CA ASP A 100 7.16 -19.92 -5.41
C ASP A 100 5.68 -19.50 -5.40
N LEU A 101 5.37 -18.48 -4.61
CA LEU A 101 4.02 -17.92 -4.49
C LEU A 101 3.84 -16.71 -5.40
N SER A 102 2.65 -16.59 -5.99
CA SER A 102 2.30 -15.36 -6.70
C SER A 102 2.22 -14.17 -5.74
N LYS A 103 2.49 -12.96 -6.25
CA LYS A 103 2.41 -11.71 -5.46
C LYS A 103 1.08 -11.58 -4.68
N ARG A 104 -0.04 -12.00 -5.29
CA ARG A 104 -1.37 -11.99 -4.65
C ARG A 104 -1.50 -12.97 -3.49
N GLN A 105 -0.85 -14.13 -3.57
CA GLN A 105 -0.86 -15.11 -2.49
C GLN A 105 -0.01 -14.62 -1.32
N ILE A 106 1.14 -14.01 -1.60
CA ILE A 106 2.00 -13.42 -0.58
C ILE A 106 1.25 -12.33 0.19
N ASP A 107 0.59 -11.41 -0.52
CA ASP A 107 -0.20 -10.35 0.13
C ASP A 107 -1.33 -10.93 1.00
N LYS A 108 -1.99 -12.01 0.56
CA LYS A 108 -2.99 -12.72 1.37
C LYS A 108 -2.39 -13.34 2.63
N VAL A 109 -1.23 -13.97 2.52
CA VAL A 109 -0.53 -14.58 3.67
C VAL A 109 -0.14 -13.51 4.68
N LEU A 110 0.47 -12.41 4.22
CA LEU A 110 0.86 -11.30 5.09
C LEU A 110 -0.34 -10.71 5.84
N LYS A 111 -1.44 -10.45 5.12
CA LYS A 111 -2.69 -9.97 5.74
C LYS A 111 -3.22 -10.95 6.78
N ARG A 112 -3.20 -12.26 6.48
CA ARG A 112 -3.69 -13.28 7.40
C ARG A 112 -2.85 -13.37 8.67
N VAL A 113 -1.53 -13.26 8.54
CA VAL A 113 -0.62 -13.24 9.69
C VAL A 113 -0.90 -12.05 10.60
N GLU A 114 -1.11 -10.87 10.03
CA GLU A 114 -1.46 -9.67 10.80
C GLU A 114 -2.80 -9.83 11.53
N GLU A 115 -3.82 -10.33 10.84
CA GLU A 115 -5.14 -10.61 11.41
C GLU A 115 -5.07 -11.61 12.57
N GLU A 116 -4.36 -12.74 12.40
CA GLU A 116 -4.23 -13.74 13.46
C GLU A 116 -3.38 -13.23 14.63
N TYR A 117 -2.33 -12.44 14.37
CA TYR A 117 -1.53 -11.85 15.45
C TYR A 117 -2.36 -10.92 16.32
N GLU A 118 -3.18 -10.04 15.72
CA GLU A 118 -4.04 -9.15 16.49
C GLU A 118 -5.13 -9.93 17.23
N ARG A 119 -5.67 -10.99 16.62
CA ARG A 119 -6.72 -11.83 17.21
C ARG A 119 -6.27 -12.63 18.43
N VAL A 120 -5.00 -13.07 18.47
CA VAL A 120 -4.46 -13.91 19.57
C VAL A 120 -3.94 -13.06 20.73
N ARG A 121 -3.98 -11.73 20.62
CA ARG A 121 -3.63 -10.85 21.74
C ARG A 121 -4.57 -11.08 22.92
N ILE A 122 -3.98 -11.02 24.11
CA ILE A 122 -4.74 -11.11 25.35
C ILE A 122 -5.53 -9.83 25.57
N ASP A 123 -6.75 -9.97 26.04
CA ASP A 123 -7.58 -8.83 26.37
C ASP A 123 -7.00 -8.07 27.58
N PRO A 124 -7.10 -6.74 27.58
CA PRO A 124 -6.67 -5.95 28.73
C PRO A 124 -7.56 -6.28 29.94
N CYS A 125 -6.96 -6.32 31.13
CA CYS A 125 -7.62 -6.67 32.40
C CYS A 125 -8.01 -8.15 32.56
N GLU A 126 -7.55 -9.04 31.68
CA GLU A 126 -7.63 -10.48 31.89
C GLU A 126 -6.89 -10.89 33.20
N ALA A 127 -7.45 -11.84 33.95
CA ALA A 127 -6.90 -12.30 35.23
C ALA A 127 -5.70 -13.26 35.07
N VAL A 128 -4.66 -12.82 34.34
CA VAL A 128 -3.48 -13.62 33.97
C VAL A 128 -2.77 -14.26 35.15
N GLY A 129 -2.76 -13.59 36.31
CA GLY A 129 -2.12 -14.12 37.53
C GLY A 129 -2.83 -15.35 38.09
N ILE A 130 -4.17 -15.35 38.09
CA ILE A 130 -4.97 -16.48 38.57
C ILE A 130 -4.85 -17.65 37.61
N VAL A 131 -4.98 -17.38 36.30
CA VAL A 131 -4.86 -18.40 35.25
C VAL A 131 -3.47 -19.04 35.25
N ALA A 132 -2.41 -18.24 35.39
CA ALA A 132 -1.05 -18.74 35.48
C ALA A 132 -0.83 -19.60 36.73
N ALA A 133 -1.33 -19.17 37.89
CA ALA A 133 -1.24 -19.92 39.14
C ALA A 133 -1.97 -21.27 39.07
N GLN A 134 -3.15 -21.31 38.43
CA GLN A 134 -3.87 -22.55 38.21
C GLN A 134 -3.16 -23.45 37.20
N SER A 135 -2.71 -22.89 36.07
CA SER A 135 -2.05 -23.65 34.99
C SER A 135 -0.77 -24.37 35.46
N ILE A 136 -0.02 -23.79 36.40
CA ILE A 136 1.16 -24.44 36.98
C ILE A 136 0.78 -25.44 38.09
N GLY A 137 -0.33 -25.21 38.80
CA GLY A 137 -0.77 -26.01 39.95
C GLY A 137 -1.56 -27.28 39.57
N GLU A 138 -2.40 -27.21 38.54
CA GLU A 138 -3.21 -28.35 38.06
C GLU A 138 -2.40 -29.63 37.79
N PRO A 139 -1.29 -29.59 37.01
CA PRO A 139 -0.50 -30.79 36.76
C PRO A 139 0.17 -31.34 38.03
N GLY A 140 0.34 -30.52 39.07
CA GLY A 140 0.89 -30.96 40.36
C GLY A 140 0.04 -32.05 41.01
N THR A 141 -1.28 -32.02 40.82
CA THR A 141 -2.18 -33.08 41.33
C THR A 141 -2.10 -34.38 40.53
N GLN A 142 -1.67 -34.30 39.27
CA GLN A 142 -1.42 -35.46 38.41
C GLN A 142 -0.02 -36.07 38.64
N MET A 143 0.82 -35.42 39.45
CA MET A 143 2.18 -35.83 39.73
C MET A 143 2.20 -36.92 40.81
N THR A 144 2.06 -38.18 40.40
CA THR A 144 2.26 -39.35 41.28
C THR A 144 3.70 -39.85 41.20
N MET A 145 4.18 -40.49 42.29
CA MET A 145 5.56 -40.99 42.42
C MET A 145 5.93 -41.87 41.21
N ARG A 146 6.99 -41.50 40.48
CA ARG A 146 7.61 -42.41 39.51
C ARG A 146 8.28 -43.53 40.31
N THR A 147 7.99 -44.77 39.94
CA THR A 147 8.43 -45.99 40.66
C THR A 147 9.93 -45.96 40.92
N PHE A 148 10.30 -46.08 42.19
CA PHE A 148 11.69 -46.26 42.62
C PHE A 148 12.12 -47.69 42.26
N HIS A 149 13.20 -47.81 41.50
CA HIS A 149 13.97 -49.04 41.29
C HIS A 149 15.39 -48.79 41.80
#